data_AF-A0A6V7IIP5-F1
#
_entry.id   AF-A0A6V7IIP5-F1
#
_cell.length_a   1.000
_cell.length_b   1.000
_cell.length_c   1.000
_cell.angle_alpha   90.00
_cell.angle_beta   90.00
_cell.angle_gamma   90.00
#
_symmetry.space_group_name_H-M   'P 1'
#
loop_
_entity.id
_entity.type
_entity.pdbx_description
1 polymer ?
#
loop_
_entity_poly.entity_id
_entity_poly.type
_entity_poly.pdbx_seq_one_letter_code
_entity_poly.pdbx_strand_id
1 'polypeptide(L)'
;PLNRNDPEECCDRPPHLKNPYCNEIRIPDDDYFYRLFHVKCMDFVRAFPAVRPECRLGSRIPFNLLTGVIDGNTVYGIREEFA
;
A
#
# COMPACT_ATOMS: atom_id res chain seq x y z
N PRO A 1 12.43 -2.18 -17.46
CA PRO A 1 12.51 -1.09 -16.45
C PRO A 1 11.20 -1.05 -15.64
N LEU A 2 11.24 -1.37 -14.34
CA LEU A 2 10.09 -1.10 -13.48
C LEU A 2 9.81 0.40 -13.54
N ASN A 3 8.69 0.78 -14.12
CA ASN A 3 8.25 2.16 -14.07
C ASN A 3 7.67 2.42 -12.66
N ARG A 4 7.63 3.67 -12.22
CA ARG A 4 7.20 4.06 -10.85
C ARG A 4 5.75 3.67 -10.52
N ASN A 5 4.98 3.20 -11.50
CA ASN A 5 3.56 2.87 -11.38
C ASN A 5 3.27 1.37 -11.55
N ASP A 6 4.29 0.52 -11.70
CA ASP A 6 4.06 -0.92 -11.73
C ASP A 6 3.63 -1.37 -10.32
N PRO A 7 2.47 -2.03 -10.18
CA PRO A 7 2.00 -2.50 -8.89
C PRO A 7 2.98 -3.54 -8.33
N GLU A 8 3.31 -3.42 -7.05
CA GLU A 8 4.18 -4.39 -6.37
C GLU A 8 3.42 -5.71 -6.19
N GLU A 9 4.01 -6.80 -6.69
CA GLU A 9 3.47 -8.15 -6.59
C GLU A 9 3.96 -8.84 -5.32
N CYS A 10 3.04 -9.14 -4.41
CA CYS A 10 3.33 -9.79 -3.13
C CYS A 10 2.95 -11.28 -3.12
N CYS A 11 2.04 -11.73 -3.98
CA CYS A 11 1.59 -13.11 -4.02
C CYS A 11 2.53 -14.06 -4.78
N ASP A 12 3.00 -13.65 -5.95
CA ASP A 12 3.73 -14.53 -6.88
C ASP A 12 5.26 -14.46 -6.75
N ARG A 13 5.74 -14.14 -5.54
CA ARG A 13 7.19 -14.04 -5.26
C ARG A 13 7.61 -14.92 -4.09
N PRO A 14 8.79 -15.56 -4.14
CA PRO A 14 9.30 -16.30 -3.00
C PRO A 14 9.66 -15.33 -1.85
N PRO A 15 9.59 -15.75 -0.58
CA PRO A 15 9.73 -14.85 0.58
C PRO A 15 10.98 -13.95 0.59
N HIS A 16 12.10 -14.43 0.03
CA HIS A 16 13.36 -13.69 -0.03
C HIS A 16 13.42 -12.64 -1.15
N LEU A 17 12.50 -12.69 -2.12
CA LEU A 17 12.35 -11.69 -3.19
C LEU A 17 11.15 -10.76 -2.97
N LYS A 18 10.36 -10.99 -1.91
CA LYS A 18 9.25 -10.11 -1.57
C LYS A 18 9.78 -8.78 -1.06
N ASN A 19 9.11 -7.70 -1.46
CA ASN A 19 9.36 -6.40 -0.90
C ASN A 19 9.10 -6.43 0.63
N PRO A 20 9.94 -5.79 1.48
CA PRO A 20 9.72 -5.72 2.93
C PRO A 20 8.38 -5.11 3.35
N TYR A 21 7.71 -4.39 2.45
CA TYR A 21 6.38 -3.81 2.68
C TYR A 21 5.23 -4.74 2.28
N CYS A 22 5.50 -5.89 1.67
CA CYS A 22 4.45 -6.88 1.41
C CYS A 22 3.83 -7.38 2.72
N ASN A 23 2.51 -7.49 2.70
CA ASN A 23 1.72 -8.11 3.76
C ASN A 23 0.51 -8.78 3.12
N GLU A 24 0.79 -9.67 2.17
CA GLU A 24 -0.24 -10.33 1.37
C GLU A 24 -1.31 -11.01 2.23
N ILE A 25 -2.55 -10.96 1.75
CA ILE A 25 -3.67 -11.58 2.43
C ILE A 25 -3.77 -13.02 1.94
N ARG A 26 -3.48 -13.98 2.82
CA ARG A 26 -3.66 -15.40 2.51
C ARG A 26 -5.14 -15.74 2.55
N ILE A 27 -5.64 -16.30 1.45
CA ILE A 27 -7.03 -16.71 1.33
C ILE A 27 -7.14 -18.16 1.81
N PRO A 28 -8.06 -18.45 2.77
CA PRO A 28 -8.29 -19.80 3.26
C PRO A 28 -8.70 -20.79 2.17
N ASP A 29 -8.45 -22.08 2.41
CA ASP A 29 -8.78 -23.11 1.43
C ASP A 29 -10.29 -23.32 1.24
N ASP A 30 -11.07 -23.02 2.28
CA ASP A 30 -12.51 -23.15 2.39
C ASP A 30 -13.26 -21.84 2.17
N ASP A 31 -12.60 -20.81 1.63
CA ASP A 31 -13.25 -19.56 1.27
C ASP A 31 -14.42 -19.80 0.30
N TYR A 32 -15.59 -19.21 0.59
CA TYR A 32 -16.83 -19.49 -0.14
C TYR A 32 -16.81 -19.01 -1.59
N PHE A 33 -16.01 -17.99 -1.90
CA PHE A 33 -15.96 -17.35 -3.22
C PHE A 33 -14.66 -17.68 -3.93
N TYR A 34 -13.52 -17.36 -3.32
CA TYR A 34 -12.21 -17.43 -3.97
C TYR A 34 -11.74 -18.86 -4.26
N ARG A 35 -12.24 -19.86 -3.51
CA ARG A 35 -11.98 -21.27 -3.80
C ARG A 35 -12.47 -21.67 -5.19
N LEU A 36 -13.57 -21.09 -5.68
CA LEU A 36 -14.14 -21.37 -7.00
C LEU A 36 -13.24 -20.89 -8.14
N PHE A 37 -12.30 -19.98 -7.86
CA PHE A 37 -11.40 -19.36 -8.82
C PHE A 37 -9.93 -19.71 -8.58
N HIS A 38 -9.65 -20.65 -7.66
CA HIS A 38 -8.29 -21.04 -7.27
C HIS A 38 -7.41 -19.87 -6.78
N VAL A 39 -8.00 -18.80 -6.26
CA VAL A 39 -7.26 -17.67 -5.70
C VAL A 39 -6.89 -18.00 -4.25
N LYS A 40 -5.59 -17.98 -3.93
CA LYS A 40 -5.04 -18.31 -2.60
C LYS A 40 -4.34 -17.16 -1.91
N CYS A 41 -4.17 -16.06 -2.62
CA CYS A 41 -3.45 -14.89 -2.13
C CYS A 41 -4.02 -13.64 -2.80
N MET A 42 -4.07 -12.54 -2.05
CA MET A 42 -4.39 -11.22 -2.55
C MET A 42 -3.23 -10.26 -2.26
N ASP A 43 -2.80 -9.53 -3.29
CA ASP A 43 -1.71 -8.57 -3.17
C ASP A 43 -2.08 -7.45 -2.22
N PHE A 44 -1.22 -7.23 -1.23
CA PHE A 44 -1.38 -6.17 -0.27
C PHE A 44 -0.03 -5.62 0.17
N VAL A 45 0.16 -4.32 -0.04
CA VAL A 45 1.36 -3.58 0.30
C VAL A 45 1.03 -2.62 1.44
N ARG A 46 1.86 -2.64 2.49
CA ARG A 46 1.68 -1.76 3.65
C ARG A 46 1.93 -0.31 3.26
N ALA A 47 1.10 0.60 3.78
CA ALA A 47 1.34 2.04 3.67
C ALA A 47 2.74 2.42 4.18
N PHE A 48 3.39 3.37 3.51
CA PHE A 48 4.72 3.83 3.89
C PHE A 48 4.75 4.41 5.31
N PRO A 49 5.84 4.17 6.07
CA PRO A 49 5.98 4.72 7.41
C PRO A 49 6.26 6.23 7.34
N ALA A 50 5.58 7.00 8.18
CA ALA A 50 5.86 8.42 8.39
C ALA A 50 6.85 8.62 9.54
N VAL A 51 7.55 9.74 9.48
CA VAL A 51 8.39 10.22 10.57
C VAL A 51 7.49 10.87 11.63
N ARG A 52 7.70 10.51 12.90
CA ARG A 52 7.01 11.16 14.02
C ARG A 52 7.53 12.59 14.22
N PRO A 53 6.72 13.49 14.81
CA PRO A 53 7.23 14.80 15.25
C PRO A 53 8.50 14.63 16.09
N GLU A 54 9.48 15.50 15.84
CA GLU A 54 10.81 15.46 16.48
C GLU A 54 11.60 14.15 16.23
N CYS A 55 11.32 13.43 15.15
CA CYS A 55 11.99 12.17 14.78
C CYS A 55 12.02 11.12 15.91
N ARG A 56 11.03 11.16 16.82
CA ARG A 56 10.99 10.27 17.99
C ARG A 56 10.75 8.82 17.57
N LEU A 57 11.40 7.90 18.27
CA LEU A 57 11.11 6.47 18.15
C LEU A 57 9.71 6.16 18.69
N GLY A 58 9.04 5.18 18.08
CA GLY A 58 7.71 4.73 18.51
C GLY A 58 7.02 3.86 17.46
N SER A 59 5.73 3.56 17.69
CA SER A 59 4.94 2.76 16.76
C SER A 59 4.87 3.41 15.38
N ARG A 60 4.92 2.57 14.34
CA ARG A 60 4.76 2.98 12.94
C ARG A 60 3.43 3.71 12.74
N ILE A 61 3.48 4.86 12.09
CA ILE A 61 2.32 5.66 11.67
C ILE A 61 2.39 5.89 10.15
N PRO A 62 1.27 5.93 9.42
CA PRO A 62 1.25 6.36 8.02
C PRO A 62 1.29 7.90 7.92
N PHE A 63 1.47 8.45 6.71
CA PHE A 63 1.34 9.88 6.43
C PHE A 63 0.22 10.14 5.43
N ASN A 64 -0.30 11.36 5.45
CA ASN A 64 -1.24 11.84 4.45
C ASN A 64 -0.46 12.54 3.32
N LEU A 65 -0.80 12.21 2.08
CA LEU A 65 -0.32 12.94 0.90
C LEU A 65 -1.18 14.17 0.63
N LEU A 66 -2.44 14.19 1.06
CA LEU A 66 -3.39 15.27 0.86
C LEU A 66 -3.41 16.26 2.03
N THR A 67 -3.99 17.44 1.80
CA THR A 67 -4.29 18.39 2.88
C THR A 67 -5.45 17.87 3.73
N GLY A 68 -5.45 18.19 5.04
CA GLY A 68 -6.46 17.74 5.98
C GLY A 68 -7.73 18.60 6.02
N VAL A 69 -7.80 19.66 5.20
CA VAL A 69 -8.90 20.62 5.13
C VAL A 69 -9.82 20.31 3.96
N ILE A 70 -11.08 20.77 4.02
CA ILE A 70 -12.02 20.67 2.89
C ILE A 70 -11.78 21.86 1.96
N ASP A 71 -10.82 21.72 1.05
CA ASP A 71 -10.35 22.77 0.13
C ASP A 71 -10.52 22.41 -1.35
N GLY A 72 -11.10 21.25 -1.66
CA GLY A 72 -11.22 20.78 -3.04
C GLY A 72 -9.91 20.25 -3.65
N ASN A 73 -8.94 19.83 -2.82
CA ASN A 73 -7.65 19.28 -3.27
C ASN A 73 -7.74 18.06 -4.21
N THR A 74 -8.88 17.36 -4.27
CA THR A 74 -9.12 16.26 -5.20
C THR A 74 -9.39 16.75 -6.63
N VAL A 75 -9.77 18.02 -6.79
CA VAL A 75 -10.00 18.69 -8.08
C VAL A 75 -8.80 19.56 -8.46
N TYR A 76 -8.29 20.35 -7.52
CA TYR A 76 -7.24 21.35 -7.77
C TYR A 76 -5.83 20.89 -7.40
N GLY A 77 -5.67 19.64 -6.94
CA GLY A 77 -4.39 19.11 -6.53
C GLY A 77 -3.87 19.66 -5.20
N ILE A 78 -2.65 19.24 -4.85
CA ILE A 78 -1.98 19.51 -3.56
C ILE A 78 -0.59 20.15 -3.72
N ARG A 79 -0.15 20.34 -4.96
CA ARG A 79 1.14 20.91 -5.34
C ARG A 79 0.90 21.90 -6.46
N GLU A 80 1.61 23.02 -6.43
CA GLU A 80 1.51 24.07 -7.45
C GLU A 80 1.80 23.56 -8.87
N GLU A 81 2.68 22.58 -9.01
CA GLU A 81 3.02 21.95 -10.30
C GLU A 81 1.82 21.29 -11.01
N PHE A 82 0.79 20.90 -10.26
CA PHE A 82 -0.36 20.15 -10.75
C PHE A 82 -1.70 20.87 -10.47
N ALA A 83 -1.63 22.14 -10.07
CA ALA A 83 -2.79 22.98 -9.78
C ALA A 83 -3.35 23.67 -11.02
#